data_AF-A0A497JLU0-F1
#
_entry.id   AF-A0A497JLU0-F1
#
_cell.length_a   1.000
_cell.length_b   1.000
_cell.length_c   1.000
_cell.angle_alpha   90.00
_cell.angle_beta   90.00
_cell.angle_gamma   90.00
#
_symmetry.space_group_name_H-M   'P 1'
#
loop_
_entity.id
_entity.type
_entity.pdbx_description
1 polymer ?
#
loop_
_entity_poly.entity_id
_entity_poly.type
_entity_poly.pdbx_seq_one_letter_code
_entity_poly.pdbx_strand_id
1 'polypeptide(L)'
;MSKVLGWIVSTVILVWVAYTYLFPSQLEMVVDWLGPVLGFNLRIGLTCFYLTFYDVFKDFRLLVLWFLSMFIGGFIGRSGKTGVGLAFSTYATLTAAIGLGFLPVGMGLGEISSFTIPPIPPTFSPNSLTQIPVVGKLLYSLTKTQNPIGQFNLQTILSLIKPLTLDLVKSVAKTLVLACVAGFIGGMVGGKIWRRV
;
A
#
# COMPACT_ATOMS: atom_id res chain seq x y z
N MET A 1 2.85 -22.86 15.02
CA MET A 1 1.82 -21.89 15.45
C MET A 1 2.37 -20.48 15.63
N SER A 2 3.47 -20.27 16.36
CA SER A 2 4.08 -18.94 16.59
C SER A 2 4.37 -18.13 15.32
N LYS A 3 4.79 -18.78 14.22
CA LYS A 3 5.03 -18.12 12.93
C LYS A 3 3.76 -17.50 12.34
N VAL A 4 2.68 -18.29 12.30
CA VAL A 4 1.38 -17.86 11.76
C VAL A 4 0.79 -16.75 12.64
N LEU A 5 0.90 -16.90 13.97
CA LEU A 5 0.46 -15.87 14.90
C LEU A 5 1.23 -14.56 14.72
N GLY A 6 2.56 -14.63 14.58
CA GLY A 6 3.40 -13.46 14.32
C GLY A 6 3.01 -12.74 13.03
N TRP A 7 2.72 -13.50 11.97
CA TRP A 7 2.22 -12.95 10.70
C TRP A 7 0.86 -12.28 10.82
N ILE A 8 -0.10 -12.92 11.50
CA ILE A 8 -1.44 -12.36 11.70
C ILE A 8 -1.34 -11.06 12.51
N VAL A 9 -0.62 -11.10 13.63
CA VAL A 9 -0.48 -9.93 14.52
C VAL A 9 0.22 -8.77 13.81
N SER A 10 1.33 -9.01 13.11
CA SER A 10 2.03 -7.94 12.37
C SER A 10 1.12 -7.34 11.30
N THR A 11 0.49 -8.18 10.49
CA THR A 11 -0.36 -7.73 9.36
C THR A 11 -1.59 -6.98 9.87
N VAL A 12 -2.25 -7.48 10.92
CA VAL A 12 -3.43 -6.81 11.51
C VAL A 12 -3.04 -5.47 12.11
N ILE A 13 -1.96 -5.38 12.90
CA ILE A 13 -1.48 -4.10 13.45
C ILE A 13 -1.19 -3.11 12.33
N LEU A 14 -0.48 -3.56 11.30
CA LEU A 14 -0.07 -2.71 10.18
C LEU A 14 -1.30 -2.14 9.45
N VAL A 15 -2.25 -3.00 9.07
CA VAL A 15 -3.45 -2.59 8.33
C VAL A 15 -4.38 -1.77 9.21
N TRP A 16 -4.63 -2.20 10.45
CA TRP A 16 -5.55 -1.51 11.37
C TRP A 16 -5.09 -0.09 11.67
N VAL A 17 -3.82 0.08 12.06
CA VAL A 17 -3.27 1.40 12.39
C VAL A 17 -3.18 2.28 11.15
N ALA A 18 -2.81 1.73 9.99
CA ALA A 18 -2.82 2.46 8.73
C ALA A 18 -4.21 2.94 8.34
N TYR A 19 -5.21 2.07 8.47
CA TYR A 19 -6.59 2.37 8.15
C TYR A 19 -7.16 3.45 9.05
N THR A 20 -6.87 3.40 10.35
CA THR A 20 -7.49 4.27 11.37
C THR A 20 -6.77 5.59 11.59
N TYR A 21 -5.43 5.62 11.59
CA TYR A 21 -4.66 6.78 12.07
C TYR A 21 -3.67 7.36 11.06
N LEU A 22 -3.27 6.59 10.05
CA LEU A 22 -2.26 6.99 9.07
C LEU A 22 -2.83 7.18 7.67
N PHE A 23 -4.14 7.06 7.49
CA PHE A 23 -4.75 7.22 6.18
C PHE A 23 -4.60 8.67 5.72
N PRO A 24 -3.98 8.92 4.55
CA PRO A 24 -3.77 10.27 4.05
C PRO A 24 -5.11 10.96 3.78
N SER A 25 -5.26 12.22 4.22
CA SER A 25 -6.47 13.00 4.00
C SER A 25 -6.82 13.16 2.51
N GLN A 26 -5.82 13.14 1.63
CA GLN A 26 -6.04 13.18 0.18
C GLN A 26 -6.69 11.89 -0.34
N LEU A 27 -6.36 10.73 0.24
CA LEU A 27 -7.02 9.46 -0.08
C LEU A 27 -8.38 9.37 0.59
N GLU A 28 -8.57 10.03 1.73
CA GLU A 28 -9.87 10.14 2.40
C GLU A 28 -10.88 10.86 1.52
N MET A 29 -10.50 11.95 0.86
CA MET A 29 -11.37 12.61 -0.12
C MET A 29 -11.77 11.69 -1.29
N VAL A 30 -10.87 10.82 -1.75
CA VAL A 30 -11.17 9.81 -2.80
C VAL A 30 -12.17 8.79 -2.26
N VAL A 31 -12.00 8.36 -1.02
CA VAL A 31 -12.92 7.44 -0.35
C VAL A 31 -14.28 8.09 -0.11
N ASP A 32 -14.35 9.36 0.28
CA ASP A 32 -15.63 10.04 0.50
C ASP A 32 -16.37 10.25 -0.82
N TRP A 33 -15.63 10.51 -1.90
CA TRP A 33 -16.20 10.68 -3.23
C TRP A 33 -16.68 9.36 -3.84
N LEU A 34 -15.83 8.34 -3.89
CA LEU A 34 -16.13 7.06 -4.55
C LEU A 34 -16.67 5.99 -3.61
N GLY A 35 -16.59 6.18 -2.30
CA GLY A 35 -17.05 5.25 -1.27
C GLY A 35 -18.54 4.94 -1.28
N PRO A 36 -19.45 5.88 -1.62
CA PRO A 36 -20.86 5.55 -1.80
C PRO A 36 -21.12 4.50 -2.90
N VAL A 37 -20.21 4.39 -3.87
CA VAL A 37 -20.34 3.49 -5.02
C VAL A 37 -19.51 2.22 -4.86
N LEU A 38 -18.27 2.36 -4.37
CA LEU A 38 -17.31 1.26 -4.25
C LEU A 38 -17.24 0.63 -2.85
N GLY A 39 -17.91 1.26 -1.88
CA GLY A 39 -18.03 0.79 -0.52
C GLY A 39 -16.71 0.74 0.24
N PHE A 40 -16.76 0.02 1.36
CA PHE A 40 -15.64 -0.17 2.30
C PHE A 40 -14.39 -0.81 1.66
N ASN A 41 -14.56 -1.59 0.59
CA ASN A 41 -13.47 -2.25 -0.13
C ASN A 41 -12.48 -1.26 -0.75
N LEU A 42 -12.97 -0.08 -1.19
CA LEU A 42 -12.11 0.97 -1.74
C LEU A 42 -11.13 1.49 -0.70
N ARG A 43 -11.60 1.75 0.52
CA ARG A 43 -10.72 2.27 1.59
C ARG A 43 -9.66 1.25 1.98
N ILE A 44 -10.01 -0.03 2.06
CA ILE A 44 -9.03 -1.10 2.29
C ILE A 44 -8.02 -1.16 1.15
N GLY A 45 -8.49 -1.17 -0.10
CA GLY A 45 -7.63 -1.21 -1.29
C GLY A 45 -6.63 -0.04 -1.31
N LEU A 46 -7.11 1.17 -1.05
CA LEU A 46 -6.27 2.38 -0.95
C LEU A 46 -5.32 2.35 0.24
N THR A 47 -5.74 1.81 1.38
CA THR A 47 -4.87 1.66 2.57
C THR A 47 -3.73 0.69 2.28
N CYS A 48 -4.04 -0.46 1.70
CA CYS A 48 -3.03 -1.44 1.28
C CYS A 48 -2.13 -0.86 0.18
N PHE A 49 -2.68 -0.07 -0.75
CA PHE A 49 -1.90 0.61 -1.79
C PHE A 49 -0.92 1.61 -1.19
N TYR A 50 -1.37 2.43 -0.25
CA TYR A 50 -0.54 3.38 0.48
C TYR A 50 0.57 2.66 1.26
N LEU A 51 0.25 1.61 2.02
CA LEU A 51 1.23 0.82 2.76
C LEU A 51 2.31 0.17 1.88
N THR A 52 1.94 -0.20 0.65
CA THR A 52 2.80 -0.98 -0.26
C THR A 52 3.72 -0.07 -1.10
N PHE A 53 3.19 1.04 -1.61
CA PHE A 53 3.89 1.85 -2.60
C PHE A 53 4.42 3.20 -2.08
N TYR A 54 3.91 3.69 -0.95
CA TYR A 54 4.40 4.95 -0.39
C TYR A 54 5.83 4.81 0.15
N ASP A 55 6.67 5.82 -0.07
CA ASP A 55 8.06 5.80 0.40
C ASP A 55 8.09 5.98 1.92
N VAL A 56 8.40 4.88 2.60
CA VAL A 56 8.41 4.79 4.06
C VAL A 56 9.39 5.78 4.70
N PHE A 57 10.43 6.21 3.99
CA PHE A 57 11.38 7.20 4.51
C PHE A 57 10.88 8.65 4.40
N LYS A 58 9.77 8.89 3.70
CA LYS A 58 9.15 10.21 3.60
C LYS A 58 8.10 10.46 4.67
N ASP A 59 7.57 9.40 5.28
CA ASP A 59 6.61 9.49 6.37
C ASP A 59 7.15 8.73 7.58
N PHE A 60 7.59 9.48 8.59
CA PHE A 60 8.12 8.92 9.83
C PHE A 60 7.11 8.01 10.54
N ARG A 61 5.81 8.30 10.45
CA ARG A 61 4.76 7.48 11.07
C ARG A 61 4.70 6.12 10.39
N LEU A 62 4.79 6.10 9.06
CA LEU A 62 4.79 4.87 8.27
C LEU A 62 6.06 4.04 8.55
N LEU A 63 7.21 4.70 8.73
CA LEU A 63 8.47 4.07 9.12
C LEU A 63 8.34 3.35 10.46
N VAL A 64 7.86 4.07 11.47
CA VAL A 64 7.67 3.52 12.82
C VAL A 64 6.66 2.38 12.80
N LEU A 65 5.56 2.52 12.05
CA LEU A 65 4.54 1.48 11.94
C LEU A 65 5.09 0.19 11.33
N TRP A 66 5.78 0.29 10.18
CA TRP A 66 6.41 -0.87 9.54
C TRP A 66 7.46 -1.51 10.44
N PHE A 67 8.30 -0.70 11.09
CA PHE A 67 9.32 -1.20 12.00
C PHE A 67 8.70 -1.95 13.20
N LEU A 68 7.76 -1.33 13.92
CA LEU A 68 7.14 -1.92 15.10
C LEU A 68 6.34 -3.18 14.76
N SER A 69 5.51 -3.11 13.71
CA SER A 69 4.71 -4.26 13.28
C SER A 69 5.60 -5.47 12.96
N MET A 70 6.66 -5.26 12.19
CA MET A 70 7.58 -6.34 11.80
C MET A 70 8.42 -6.82 12.97
N PHE A 71 8.86 -5.91 13.84
CA PHE A 71 9.57 -6.27 15.07
C PHE A 71 8.70 -7.17 15.96
N ILE A 72 7.44 -6.81 16.20
CA ILE A 72 6.49 -7.60 17.01
C ILE A 72 6.24 -8.96 16.35
N GLY A 73 5.98 -8.98 15.04
CA GLY A 73 5.78 -10.23 14.30
C GLY A 73 7.00 -11.15 14.39
N GLY A 74 8.20 -10.60 14.17
CA GLY A 74 9.47 -11.29 14.32
C GLY A 74 9.68 -11.83 15.73
N PHE A 75 9.41 -11.01 16.75
CA PHE A 75 9.52 -11.38 18.17
C PHE A 75 8.66 -12.59 18.52
N ILE A 76 7.39 -12.60 18.08
CA ILE A 76 6.48 -13.74 18.24
C ILE A 76 6.99 -14.95 17.45
N GLY A 77 7.58 -14.73 16.26
CA GLY A 77 8.17 -15.76 15.42
C GLY A 77 9.43 -16.43 16.00
N ARG A 78 10.10 -15.81 16.99
CA ARG A 78 11.26 -16.33 17.76
C ARG A 78 12.49 -16.72 16.94
N SER A 79 12.58 -16.32 15.67
CA SER A 79 13.71 -16.64 14.80
C SER A 79 13.90 -15.54 13.77
N GLY A 80 15.14 -15.08 13.59
CA GLY A 80 15.45 -14.04 12.59
C GLY A 80 15.05 -14.45 11.17
N LYS A 81 15.26 -15.73 10.80
CA LYS A 81 14.81 -16.27 9.50
C LYS A 81 13.28 -16.23 9.36
N THR A 82 12.57 -16.48 10.45
CA THR A 82 11.10 -16.37 10.47
C THR A 82 10.69 -14.91 10.31
N GLY A 83 11.33 -13.98 11.01
CA GLY A 83 11.07 -12.54 10.88
C GLY A 83 11.25 -12.00 9.46
N VAL A 84 12.28 -12.44 8.74
CA VAL A 84 12.45 -12.10 7.32
C VAL A 84 11.33 -12.69 6.46
N GLY A 85 10.99 -13.96 6.67
CA GLY A 85 9.87 -14.60 5.97
C GLY A 85 8.54 -13.88 6.19
N LEU A 86 8.29 -13.41 7.42
CA LEU A 86 7.10 -12.63 7.76
C LEU A 86 7.00 -11.33 6.98
N ALA A 87 8.12 -10.62 6.81
CA ALA A 87 8.14 -9.39 6.01
C ALA A 87 7.66 -9.63 4.58
N PHE A 88 8.17 -10.67 3.92
CA PHE A 88 7.73 -11.05 2.57
C PHE A 88 6.27 -11.51 2.56
N SER A 89 5.85 -12.33 3.53
CA SER A 89 4.46 -12.80 3.60
C SER A 89 3.47 -11.65 3.81
N THR A 90 3.75 -10.72 4.73
CA THR A 90 2.90 -9.54 4.96
C THR A 90 2.87 -8.66 3.71
N TYR A 91 4.01 -8.42 3.07
CA TYR A 91 4.07 -7.63 1.85
C TYR A 91 3.25 -8.27 0.70
N ALA A 92 3.37 -9.59 0.50
CA ALA A 92 2.57 -10.33 -0.48
C ALA A 92 1.07 -10.27 -0.16
N THR A 93 0.71 -10.36 1.13
CA THR A 93 -0.68 -10.25 1.58
C THR A 93 -1.27 -8.89 1.27
N LEU A 94 -0.54 -7.81 1.55
CA LEU A 94 -0.97 -6.45 1.21
C LEU A 94 -1.14 -6.28 -0.30
N THR A 95 -0.19 -6.81 -1.09
CA THR A 95 -0.26 -6.74 -2.56
C THR A 95 -1.50 -7.48 -3.10
N ALA A 96 -1.81 -8.66 -2.55
CA ALA A 96 -3.03 -9.39 -2.89
C ALA A 96 -4.30 -8.65 -2.46
N ALA A 97 -4.29 -8.02 -1.28
CA ALA A 97 -5.40 -7.23 -0.75
C ALA A 97 -5.69 -5.98 -1.58
N ILE A 98 -4.68 -5.37 -2.23
CA ILE A 98 -4.90 -4.32 -3.23
C ILE A 98 -5.77 -4.86 -4.37
N GLY A 99 -5.39 -5.99 -4.96
CA GLY A 99 -6.14 -6.61 -6.05
C GLY A 99 -7.59 -6.88 -5.67
N LEU A 100 -7.83 -7.42 -4.47
CA LEU A 100 -9.18 -7.67 -3.96
C LEU A 100 -9.96 -6.39 -3.69
N GLY A 101 -9.32 -5.35 -3.16
CA GLY A 101 -9.96 -4.06 -2.88
C GLY A 101 -10.40 -3.30 -4.14
N PHE A 102 -9.68 -3.48 -5.25
CA PHE A 102 -10.02 -2.87 -6.56
C PHE A 102 -10.84 -3.78 -7.48
N LEU A 103 -11.03 -5.05 -7.13
CA LEU A 103 -11.83 -6.01 -7.90
C LEU A 103 -13.27 -5.53 -8.18
N PRO A 104 -14.01 -4.92 -7.21
CA PRO A 104 -15.33 -4.35 -7.47
C PRO A 104 -15.32 -3.20 -8.48
N VAL A 105 -14.21 -2.46 -8.59
CA VAL A 105 -14.04 -1.40 -9.61
C VAL A 105 -13.94 -2.01 -10.99
N GLY A 106 -13.13 -3.07 -11.14
CA GLY A 106 -12.99 -3.78 -12.41
C GLY A 106 -14.29 -4.45 -12.86
N MET A 107 -15.06 -5.01 -11.92
CA MET A 107 -16.37 -5.60 -12.22
C MET A 107 -17.43 -4.55 -12.54
N GLY A 108 -17.49 -3.44 -11.79
CA GLY A 108 -18.43 -2.34 -12.03
C GLY A 108 -18.20 -1.58 -13.34
N LEU A 109 -16.95 -1.53 -13.84
CA LEU A 109 -16.62 -0.99 -15.16
C LEU A 109 -17.03 -1.90 -16.33
N GLY A 110 -17.33 -3.18 -16.08
CA GLY A 110 -17.89 -4.08 -17.11
C GLY A 110 -19.37 -3.82 -17.38
N GLU A 111 -20.08 -3.24 -16.41
CA GLU A 111 -21.50 -2.87 -16.47
C GLU A 111 -21.66 -1.35 -16.59
N ILE A 112 -21.16 -0.78 -17.70
CA ILE A 112 -21.10 0.67 -17.96
C ILE A 112 -22.51 1.33 -17.99
N SER A 113 -23.59 0.54 -17.99
CA SER A 113 -24.97 1.05 -18.08
C SER A 113 -25.57 1.55 -16.76
N SER A 114 -24.96 1.30 -15.60
CA SER A 114 -25.53 1.67 -14.28
C SER A 114 -24.55 2.34 -13.31
N PHE A 115 -23.26 2.43 -13.63
CA PHE A 115 -22.25 3.05 -12.77
C PHE A 115 -22.32 4.58 -12.84
N THR A 116 -23.23 5.19 -12.08
CA THR A 116 -23.32 6.65 -11.96
C THR A 116 -22.25 7.13 -10.98
N ILE A 117 -21.12 7.57 -11.50
CA ILE A 117 -20.05 8.19 -10.70
C ILE A 117 -20.61 9.50 -10.11
N PRO A 118 -20.55 9.71 -8.79
CA PRO A 118 -21.01 10.96 -8.19
C PRO A 118 -20.21 12.15 -8.75
N PRO A 119 -20.81 13.34 -8.87
CA PRO A 119 -20.10 14.52 -9.34
C PRO A 119 -18.88 14.81 -8.46
N ILE A 120 -17.75 15.15 -9.09
CA ILE A 120 -16.49 15.45 -8.40
C ILE A 120 -16.74 16.62 -7.43
N PRO A 121 -16.35 16.51 -6.14
CA PRO A 121 -16.57 17.57 -5.19
C PRO A 121 -15.78 18.84 -5.59
N PRO A 122 -16.33 20.05 -5.39
CA PRO A 122 -15.67 21.30 -5.79
C PRO A 122 -14.36 21.60 -5.04
N THR A 123 -14.12 20.93 -3.90
CA THR A 123 -12.85 20.96 -3.15
C THR A 123 -11.76 20.09 -3.78
N PHE A 124 -12.11 19.23 -4.74
CA PHE A 124 -11.19 18.34 -5.43
C PHE A 124 -10.42 19.11 -6.51
N SER A 125 -9.29 19.70 -6.13
CA SER A 125 -8.37 20.24 -7.13
C SER A 125 -7.59 19.09 -7.78
N PRO A 126 -7.35 19.10 -9.10
CA PRO A 126 -6.37 18.21 -9.72
C PRO A 126 -4.99 18.30 -9.04
N ASN A 127 -4.66 19.46 -8.47
CA ASN A 127 -3.42 19.67 -7.73
C ASN A 127 -3.36 18.86 -6.42
N SER A 128 -4.50 18.61 -5.74
CA SER A 128 -4.54 17.74 -4.55
C SER A 128 -4.19 16.29 -4.88
N LEU A 129 -4.55 15.81 -6.08
CA LEU A 129 -4.13 14.48 -6.55
C LEU A 129 -2.64 14.45 -6.91
N THR A 130 -2.07 15.56 -7.39
CA THR A 130 -0.62 15.67 -7.63
C THR A 130 0.22 15.59 -6.36
N GLN A 131 -0.37 15.89 -5.21
CA GLN A 131 0.28 15.78 -3.90
C GLN A 131 0.31 14.34 -3.36
N ILE A 132 -0.51 13.43 -3.91
CA ILE A 132 -0.42 12.00 -3.61
C ILE A 132 0.84 11.48 -4.32
N PRO A 133 1.90 11.04 -3.63
CA PRO A 133 3.21 10.83 -4.27
C PRO A 133 3.25 9.76 -5.37
N VAL A 134 2.25 8.88 -5.41
CA VAL A 134 2.10 7.83 -6.43
C VAL A 134 1.08 8.22 -7.51
N VAL A 135 -0.12 8.67 -7.13
CA VAL A 135 -1.18 9.09 -8.07
C VAL A 135 -0.82 10.39 -8.79
N GLY A 136 -0.13 11.29 -8.10
CA GLY A 136 0.33 12.55 -8.65
C GLY A 136 1.44 12.41 -9.67
N LYS A 137 2.34 11.44 -9.48
CA LYS A 137 3.35 11.09 -10.50
C LYS A 137 2.71 10.42 -11.71
N LEU A 138 1.68 9.60 -11.51
CA LEU A 138 0.89 8.99 -12.59
C LEU A 138 0.16 10.07 -13.39
N LEU A 139 -0.55 10.99 -12.72
CA LEU A 139 -1.25 12.10 -13.36
C LEU A 139 -0.32 13.11 -14.02
N TYR A 140 0.82 13.44 -13.40
CA TYR A 140 1.83 14.31 -14.00
C TYR A 140 2.45 13.68 -15.25
N SER A 141 2.70 12.38 -15.23
CA SER A 141 3.18 11.64 -16.42
C SER A 141 2.13 11.61 -17.53
N LEU A 142 0.85 11.44 -17.18
CA LEU A 142 -0.27 11.48 -18.14
C LEU A 142 -0.48 12.87 -18.74
N THR A 143 -0.44 13.93 -17.92
CA THR A 143 -0.64 15.33 -18.38
C THR A 143 0.53 15.90 -19.17
N LYS A 144 1.76 15.46 -18.88
CA LYS A 144 2.96 15.84 -19.66
C LYS A 144 2.98 15.17 -21.05
N THR A 145 2.20 14.13 -21.23
CA THR A 145 2.02 13.46 -22.52
C THR A 145 0.82 14.09 -23.20
N GLN A 146 1.03 15.19 -23.92
CA GLN A 146 0.04 15.81 -24.81
C GLN A 146 -0.28 14.89 -26.01
N ASN A 147 -0.67 13.65 -25.77
CA ASN A 147 -1.30 12.84 -26.79
C ASN A 147 -2.81 12.97 -26.62
N PRO A 148 -3.55 13.32 -27.70
CA PRO A 148 -5.00 13.33 -27.66
C PRO A 148 -5.49 11.96 -27.18
N ILE A 149 -6.56 11.99 -26.39
CA ILE A 149 -7.19 10.91 -25.60
C ILE A 149 -7.53 9.62 -26.40
N GLY A 150 -7.18 9.53 -27.69
CA GLY A 150 -7.52 8.44 -28.61
C GLY A 150 -6.41 7.43 -28.97
N GLN A 151 -5.14 7.57 -28.55
CA GLN A 151 -4.08 6.62 -28.95
C GLN A 151 -3.10 6.24 -27.82
N PHE A 152 -3.58 5.46 -26.85
CA PHE A 152 -2.71 4.74 -25.92
C PHE A 152 -2.13 3.48 -26.61
N ASN A 153 -0.99 3.61 -27.27
CA ASN A 153 -0.24 2.45 -27.78
C ASN A 153 0.59 1.81 -26.65
N LEU A 154 0.84 0.50 -26.72
CA LEU A 154 1.59 -0.27 -25.71
C LEU A 154 3.00 0.31 -25.47
N GLN A 155 3.67 0.83 -26.51
CA GLN A 155 4.94 1.55 -26.36
C GLN A 155 4.81 2.87 -25.57
N THR A 156 3.72 3.61 -25.75
CA THR A 156 3.44 4.87 -25.03
C THR A 156 3.15 4.58 -23.56
N ILE A 157 2.38 3.52 -23.29
CA ILE A 157 2.13 3.00 -21.94
C ILE A 157 3.45 2.53 -21.28
N LEU A 158 4.29 1.77 -21.99
CA LEU A 158 5.57 1.29 -21.46
C LEU A 158 6.60 2.40 -21.19
N SER A 159 6.63 3.44 -22.02
CA SER A 159 7.50 4.61 -21.80
C SER A 159 7.01 5.50 -20.65
N LEU A 160 5.70 5.55 -20.40
CA LEU A 160 5.09 6.17 -19.22
C LEU A 160 5.36 5.39 -17.92
N ILE A 161 5.32 4.06 -18.00
CA ILE A 161 5.48 3.17 -16.85
C ILE A 161 6.95 3.04 -16.45
N LYS A 162 7.91 3.06 -17.39
CA LYS A 162 9.35 2.87 -17.14
C LYS A 162 9.97 3.77 -16.04
N PRO A 163 9.77 5.10 -16.03
CA PRO A 163 10.32 5.94 -14.96
C PRO A 163 9.57 5.74 -13.63
N LEU A 164 8.28 5.42 -13.70
CA LEU A 164 7.43 5.14 -12.55
C LEU A 164 7.77 3.81 -11.87
N THR A 165 8.06 2.76 -12.64
CA THR A 165 8.45 1.45 -12.11
C THR A 165 9.76 1.54 -11.35
N LEU A 166 10.72 2.35 -11.79
CA LEU A 166 12.01 2.44 -11.11
C LEU A 166 11.88 3.12 -9.73
N ASP A 167 11.08 4.18 -9.63
CA ASP A 167 10.78 4.85 -8.36
C ASP A 167 9.91 3.99 -7.44
N LEU A 168 8.90 3.29 -7.99
CA LEU A 168 8.07 2.36 -7.25
C LEU A 168 8.89 1.18 -6.73
N VAL A 169 9.73 0.57 -7.56
CA VAL A 169 10.62 -0.53 -7.17
C VAL A 169 11.57 -0.07 -6.07
N LYS A 170 12.11 1.15 -6.14
CA LYS A 170 12.93 1.73 -5.05
C LYS A 170 12.13 1.86 -3.75
N SER A 171 10.90 2.37 -3.83
CA SER A 171 10.01 2.50 -2.66
C SER A 171 9.71 1.15 -2.03
N VAL A 172 9.37 0.16 -2.85
CA VAL A 172 9.11 -1.23 -2.45
C VAL A 172 10.34 -1.86 -1.82
N ALA A 173 11.51 -1.71 -2.45
CA ALA A 173 12.77 -2.25 -1.94
C ALA A 173 13.11 -1.66 -0.57
N LYS A 174 12.95 -0.34 -0.41
CA LYS A 174 13.13 0.35 0.88
C LYS A 174 12.23 -0.23 1.97
N THR A 175 10.93 -0.39 1.68
CA THR A 175 9.95 -0.96 2.60
C THR A 175 10.31 -2.40 2.98
N LEU A 176 10.66 -3.23 1.99
CA LEU A 176 11.05 -4.61 2.21
C LEU A 176 12.35 -4.73 3.02
N VAL A 177 13.35 -3.90 2.75
CA VAL A 177 14.60 -3.90 3.52
C VAL A 177 14.32 -3.53 4.98
N LEU A 178 13.55 -2.46 5.22
CA LEU A 178 13.15 -2.06 6.57
C LEU A 178 12.40 -3.20 7.28
N ALA A 179 11.41 -3.79 6.63
CA ALA A 179 10.59 -4.86 7.17
C ALA A 179 11.43 -6.11 7.50
N CYS A 180 12.35 -6.50 6.61
CA CYS A 180 13.26 -7.62 6.82
C CYS A 180 14.19 -7.36 8.01
N VAL A 181 14.78 -6.17 8.10
CA VAL A 181 15.69 -5.81 9.20
C VAL A 181 14.94 -5.80 10.53
N ALA A 182 13.79 -5.12 10.59
CA ALA A 182 12.96 -5.05 11.79
C ALA A 182 12.49 -6.44 12.25
N GLY A 183 11.99 -7.25 11.30
CA GLY A 183 11.58 -8.63 11.55
C GLY A 183 12.72 -9.52 12.02
N PHE A 184 13.91 -9.39 11.41
CA PHE A 184 15.10 -10.13 11.80
C PHE A 184 15.52 -9.81 13.23
N ILE A 185 15.61 -8.51 13.57
CA ILE A 185 15.95 -8.05 14.93
C ILE A 185 14.92 -8.56 15.94
N GLY A 186 13.62 -8.39 15.66
CA GLY A 186 12.54 -8.89 16.51
C GLY A 186 12.67 -10.40 16.75
N GLY A 187 12.92 -11.16 15.69
CA GLY A 187 13.13 -12.61 15.76
C GLY A 187 14.35 -13.04 16.56
N MET A 188 15.46 -12.31 16.47
CA MET A 188 16.65 -12.57 17.30
C MET A 188 16.39 -12.30 18.78
N VAL A 189 15.72 -11.19 19.09
CA VAL A 189 15.39 -10.79 20.47
C VAL A 189 14.42 -11.80 21.08
N GLY A 190 13.32 -12.12 20.39
CA GLY A 190 12.36 -13.13 20.83
C GLY A 190 13.03 -14.50 21.02
N GLY A 191 13.83 -14.93 20.05
CA GLY A 191 14.53 -16.22 20.14
C GLY A 191 15.55 -16.32 21.28
N LYS A 192 16.12 -15.20 21.75
CA LYS A 192 17.02 -15.17 22.92
C LYS A 192 16.26 -15.22 24.24
N ILE A 193 15.17 -14.45 24.36
CA ILE A 193 14.38 -14.36 25.60
C ILE A 193 13.71 -15.70 25.89
N TRP A 194 13.07 -16.30 24.89
CA TRP A 194 12.36 -17.58 25.03
C TRP A 194 13.28 -18.80 25.23
N ARG A 195 14.61 -18.63 25.12
CA ARG A 195 15.58 -19.68 25.47
C ARG A 195 16.06 -19.59 26.93
N ARG A 196 15.73 -18.50 27.62
CA ARG A 196 16.10 -18.26 29.02
C ARG A 196 14.93 -18.49 30.00
N VAL A 197 13.74 -18.73 29.47
CA VAL A 197 12.50 -19.05 30.19
C VAL A 197 12.19 -20.51 29.91
#